data_AF-A0A382LJ68-F1
#
_entry.id   AF-A0A382LJ68-F1
#
_cell.length_a   1.000
_cell.length_b   1.000
_cell.length_c   1.000
_cell.angle_alpha   90.00
_cell.angle_beta   90.00
_cell.angle_gamma   90.00
#
_symmetry.space_group_name_H-M   'P 1'
#
loop_
_entity.id
_entity.type
_entity.pdbx_description
1 polymer ?
#
loop_
_entity_poly.entity_id
_entity_poly.type
_entity_poly.pdbx_seq_one_letter_code
_entity_poly.pdbx_strand_id
1 'polypeptide(L)'
;MKPEWENKEQPVSNQDLQILQRAKEILSDESKWNSDDDRVCNDDDTKWSLFCALKKATIETLGEYDHRRVALMEVRWIIHKLMEGEDFKHRLMDFNNTREFNDIIKVLDESIQNVQAKLKTKPL
;
A
#
# COMPACT_ATOMS: atom_id res chain seq x y z
N MET A 1 19.42 -11.19 11.63
CA MET A 1 18.46 -10.25 12.24
C MET A 1 17.42 -9.95 11.18
N LYS A 2 16.15 -10.25 11.43
CA LYS A 2 15.07 -9.84 10.52
C LYS A 2 15.03 -8.32 10.51
N PRO A 3 15.02 -7.66 9.34
CA PRO A 3 14.90 -6.21 9.29
C PRO A 3 13.70 -5.72 10.10
N GLU A 4 13.81 -4.54 10.71
CA GLU A 4 12.74 -3.97 11.57
C GLU A 4 11.39 -3.83 10.84
N TRP A 5 11.41 -3.71 9.51
CA TRP A 5 10.22 -3.71 8.64
C TRP A 5 9.52 -5.08 8.53
N GLU A 6 10.06 -6.15 9.11
CA GLU A 6 9.42 -7.47 9.16
C GLU A 6 8.62 -7.71 10.45
N ASN A 7 8.46 -6.70 11.32
CA ASN A 7 7.63 -6.85 12.52
C ASN A 7 6.14 -6.93 12.16
N LYS A 8 5.69 -8.16 11.86
CA LYS A 8 4.30 -8.52 11.55
C LYS A 8 3.38 -8.56 12.77
N GLU A 9 3.91 -8.28 13.97
CA GLU A 9 3.17 -8.40 15.23
C GLU A 9 2.45 -7.11 15.65
N GLN A 10 2.72 -5.99 14.97
CA GLN A 10 2.00 -4.74 15.22
C GLN A 10 0.48 -4.95 15.10
N PRO A 11 -0.32 -4.46 16.06
CA PRO A 11 -1.76 -4.60 16.00
C PRO A 11 -2.32 -3.80 14.81
N VAL A 12 -3.19 -4.44 14.05
CA VAL A 12 -4.01 -3.76 13.03
C VAL A 12 -5.10 -2.94 13.71
N SER A 13 -5.56 -1.89 13.06
CA SER A 13 -6.72 -1.11 13.49
C SER A 13 -7.69 -0.84 12.33
N ASN A 14 -8.87 -0.32 12.64
CA ASN A 14 -9.84 0.10 11.61
C ASN A 14 -9.29 1.20 10.68
N GLN A 15 -8.38 2.04 11.17
CA GLN A 15 -7.73 3.06 10.35
C GLN A 15 -6.85 2.43 9.26
N ASP A 16 -6.22 1.29 9.52
CA ASP A 16 -5.42 0.60 8.50
C ASP A 16 -6.29 0.08 7.35
N LEU A 17 -7.47 -0.44 7.70
CA LEU A 17 -8.46 -0.86 6.71
C LEU A 17 -8.97 0.33 5.89
N GLN A 18 -9.27 1.44 6.54
CA GLN A 18 -9.71 2.67 5.88
C GLN A 18 -8.66 3.21 4.92
N ILE A 19 -7.38 3.22 5.30
CA ILE A 19 -6.27 3.66 4.42
C ILE A 19 -6.20 2.80 3.16
N LEU A 20 -6.25 1.47 3.29
CA LEU A 20 -6.17 0.56 2.14
C LEU A 20 -7.37 0.70 1.20
N GLN A 21 -8.58 0.80 1.77
CA GLN A 21 -9.80 1.03 1.00
C GLN A 21 -9.73 2.38 0.27
N ARG A 22 -9.28 3.42 0.96
CA ARG A 22 -9.16 4.75 0.38
C ARG A 22 -8.11 4.81 -0.73
N ALA A 23 -6.97 4.13 -0.57
CA ALA A 23 -5.97 4.00 -1.63
C ALA A 23 -6.54 3.31 -2.88
N LYS A 24 -7.36 2.26 -2.69
CA LYS A 24 -8.08 1.59 -3.79
C LYS A 24 -9.10 2.50 -4.46
N GLU A 25 -9.81 3.34 -3.70
CA GLU A 25 -10.74 4.34 -4.28
C GLU A 25 -10.02 5.41 -5.10
N ILE A 26 -8.84 5.87 -4.64
CA ILE A 26 -8.00 6.81 -5.39
C ILE A 26 -7.57 6.18 -6.73
N LEU A 27 -7.26 4.88 -6.70
CA LEU A 27 -6.93 4.06 -7.86
C LEU A 27 -8.18 3.33 -8.40
N SER A 28 -9.31 4.04 -8.54
CA SER A 28 -10.59 3.43 -8.93
C SER A 28 -10.57 2.72 -10.29
N ASP A 29 -9.73 3.21 -11.20
CA ASP A 29 -9.58 2.72 -12.56
C ASP A 29 -8.21 3.10 -13.13
N GLU A 30 -7.84 2.45 -14.24
CA GLU A 30 -6.53 2.60 -14.87
C GLU A 30 -6.24 4.05 -15.30
N SER A 31 -7.25 4.85 -15.61
CA SER A 31 -7.05 6.26 -16.00
C SER A 31 -6.55 7.13 -14.83
N LYS A 32 -6.74 6.67 -13.59
CA LYS A 32 -6.25 7.32 -12.36
C LYS A 32 -4.87 6.84 -11.93
N TRP A 33 -4.32 5.83 -12.58
CA TRP A 33 -3.05 5.26 -12.19
C TRP A 33 -1.89 5.89 -12.94
N ASN A 34 -0.83 6.23 -12.20
CA ASN A 34 0.47 6.59 -12.75
C ASN A 34 1.39 5.36 -12.71
N SER A 35 1.72 4.83 -13.87
CA SER A 35 2.66 3.70 -14.04
C SER A 35 4.14 4.10 -14.01
N ASP A 36 4.46 5.39 -13.88
CA ASP A 36 5.84 5.91 -13.80
C ASP A 36 6.03 6.68 -12.48
N ASP A 37 6.12 5.93 -11.38
CA ASP A 37 6.37 6.47 -10.04
C ASP A 37 7.81 6.95 -9.89
N ASP A 38 7.99 8.23 -9.60
CA ASP A 38 9.25 8.85 -9.17
C ASP A 38 9.25 9.14 -7.65
N ARG A 39 8.18 8.75 -6.95
CA ARG A 39 7.91 8.96 -5.52
C ARG A 39 7.68 10.43 -5.13
N VAL A 40 7.47 11.31 -6.09
CA VAL A 40 6.96 12.66 -5.88
C VAL A 40 5.43 12.61 -5.95
N CYS A 41 4.77 13.14 -4.92
CA CYS A 41 3.31 13.17 -4.85
C CYS A 41 2.88 14.60 -4.61
N ASN A 42 2.29 15.24 -5.62
CA ASN A 42 1.77 16.60 -5.55
C ASN A 42 0.29 16.58 -5.14
N ASP A 43 -0.18 17.64 -4.50
CA ASP A 43 -1.56 17.71 -4.03
C ASP A 43 -2.58 17.83 -5.18
N ASP A 44 -2.14 18.33 -6.34
CA ASP A 44 -2.94 18.54 -7.56
C ASP A 44 -2.81 17.41 -8.59
N ASP A 45 -2.10 16.32 -8.27
CA ASP A 45 -1.98 15.18 -9.15
C ASP A 45 -3.36 14.58 -9.48
N THR A 46 -3.59 14.30 -10.77
CA THR A 46 -4.83 13.66 -11.25
C THR A 46 -4.67 12.16 -11.49
N LYS A 47 -3.42 11.69 -11.48
CA LYS A 47 -3.01 10.29 -11.55
C LYS A 47 -2.06 9.98 -10.41
N TRP A 48 -2.17 8.79 -9.83
CA TRP A 48 -1.48 8.42 -8.62
C TRP A 48 -0.73 7.10 -8.82
N SER A 49 0.53 7.03 -8.38
CA SER A 49 1.20 5.74 -8.21
C SER A 49 0.65 5.00 -6.99
N LEU A 50 0.96 3.72 -6.84
CA LEU A 50 0.62 2.96 -5.62
C LEU A 50 1.17 3.64 -4.36
N PHE A 51 2.42 4.12 -4.40
CA PHE A 51 3.02 4.84 -3.28
C PHE A 51 2.26 6.13 -2.95
N CYS A 52 1.97 6.96 -3.96
CA CYS A 52 1.31 8.23 -3.75
C CYS A 52 -0.16 8.08 -3.31
N ALA A 53 -0.88 7.08 -3.84
CA ALA A 53 -2.22 6.74 -3.38
C ALA A 53 -2.25 6.33 -1.90
N LEU A 54 -1.30 5.49 -1.46
CA LEU A 54 -1.17 5.10 -0.06
C LEU A 54 -0.79 6.27 0.85
N LYS A 55 0.16 7.12 0.41
CA LYS A 55 0.55 8.33 1.15
C LYS A 55 -0.65 9.26 1.34
N LYS A 56 -1.36 9.57 0.25
CA LYS A 56 -2.57 10.41 0.27
C LYS A 56 -3.65 9.83 1.17
N ALA A 57 -3.96 8.54 1.04
CA ALA A 57 -4.94 7.86 1.88
C ALA A 57 -4.58 7.89 3.38
N THR A 58 -3.28 7.79 3.71
CA THR A 58 -2.79 7.89 5.08
C THR A 58 -3.02 9.29 5.63
N ILE A 59 -2.65 10.33 4.87
CA ILE A 59 -2.87 11.74 5.26
C ILE A 59 -4.36 12.03 5.41
N GLU A 60 -5.20 11.57 4.48
CA GLU A 60 -6.66 11.78 4.54
C GLU A 60 -7.31 11.09 5.74
N THR A 61 -6.74 9.99 6.23
CA THR A 61 -7.30 9.20 7.35
C THR A 61 -6.74 9.63 8.71
N LEU A 62 -5.45 9.97 8.79
CA LEU A 62 -4.73 10.22 10.04
C LEU A 62 -4.34 11.69 10.24
N GLY A 63 -4.39 12.52 9.20
CA GLY A 63 -3.90 13.89 9.20
C GLY A 63 -2.38 14.03 8.97
N GLU A 64 -1.64 12.92 8.98
CA GLU A 64 -0.19 12.89 8.76
C GLU A 64 0.23 11.62 8.01
N TYR A 65 1.45 11.64 7.46
CA TYR A 65 2.02 10.48 6.78
C TYR A 65 2.87 9.64 7.74
N ASP A 66 2.46 8.38 7.97
CA ASP A 66 3.26 7.37 8.66
C ASP A 66 3.74 6.30 7.67
N HIS A 67 5.02 6.35 7.31
CA HIS A 67 5.63 5.41 6.39
C HIS A 67 5.66 3.96 6.89
N ARG A 68 5.61 3.73 8.22
CA ARG A 68 5.63 2.40 8.85
C ARG A 68 4.24 1.92 9.28
N ARG A 69 3.20 2.66 8.91
CA ARG A 69 1.82 2.28 9.18
C ARG A 69 1.53 0.86 8.70
N VAL A 70 0.81 0.08 9.50
CA VAL A 70 0.54 -1.34 9.21
C VAL A 70 -0.11 -1.52 7.83
N ALA A 71 -1.04 -0.64 7.44
CA ALA A 71 -1.59 -0.59 6.08
C ALA A 71 -0.52 -0.65 4.97
N LEU A 72 0.50 0.22 5.06
CA LEU A 72 1.57 0.27 4.04
C LEU A 72 2.52 -0.93 4.17
N MET A 73 2.70 -1.46 5.37
CA MET A 73 3.53 -2.64 5.60
C MET A 73 2.93 -3.90 4.99
N GLU A 74 1.61 -4.09 5.07
CA GLU A 74 0.91 -5.20 4.40
C GLU A 74 1.16 -5.22 2.89
N VAL A 75 0.98 -4.06 2.25
CA VAL A 75 1.24 -3.89 0.82
C VAL A 75 2.69 -4.26 0.49
N ARG A 76 3.65 -3.75 1.27
CA ARG A 76 5.08 -4.06 1.08
C ARG A 76 5.40 -5.54 1.26
N TRP A 77 4.77 -6.23 2.21
CA TRP A 77 5.00 -7.66 2.43
C TRP A 77 4.42 -8.52 1.31
N ILE A 78 3.23 -8.18 0.81
CA ILE A 78 2.63 -8.88 -0.34
C ILE A 78 3.52 -8.66 -1.57
N ILE A 79 3.89 -7.42 -1.87
CA ILE A 79 4.79 -7.11 -2.98
C ILE A 79 6.11 -7.86 -2.83
N HIS A 80 6.73 -7.83 -1.65
CA HIS A 80 7.99 -8.54 -1.41
C HIS A 80 7.90 -10.03 -1.74
N LYS A 81 6.76 -10.68 -1.43
CA LYS A 81 6.52 -12.08 -1.77
C LYS A 81 6.30 -12.28 -3.27
N LEU A 82 5.55 -11.40 -3.93
CA LEU A 82 5.31 -11.46 -5.38
C LEU A 82 6.58 -11.21 -6.21
N MET A 83 7.52 -10.49 -5.61
CA MET A 83 8.80 -10.08 -6.17
C MET A 83 9.97 -10.99 -5.76
N GLU A 84 9.69 -12.16 -5.18
CA GLU A 84 10.72 -13.07 -4.71
C GLU A 84 11.60 -13.55 -5.88
N GLY A 85 12.91 -13.31 -5.78
CA GLY A 85 13.90 -13.69 -6.80
C GLY A 85 14.19 -12.61 -7.86
N GLU A 86 13.53 -11.46 -7.81
CA GLU A 86 13.81 -10.32 -8.68
C GLU A 86 14.58 -9.22 -7.90
N ASP A 87 15.40 -8.42 -8.61
CA ASP A 87 16.25 -7.36 -8.01
C ASP A 87 15.56 -5.99 -8.07
N PHE A 88 15.43 -5.31 -6.91
CA PHE A 88 14.72 -4.04 -6.78
C PHE A 88 15.34 -3.13 -5.73
N LYS A 89 15.31 -1.82 -5.99
CA LYS A 89 15.83 -0.79 -5.08
C LYS A 89 14.74 -0.24 -4.17
N HIS A 90 13.52 -0.11 -4.68
CA HIS A 90 12.38 0.52 -4.01
C HIS A 90 11.09 -0.25 -4.30
N ARG A 91 10.81 -1.30 -3.52
CA ARG A 91 9.71 -2.26 -3.75
C ARG A 91 8.37 -1.67 -4.23
N LEU A 92 7.84 -0.63 -3.57
CA LEU A 92 6.54 -0.04 -3.98
C LEU A 92 6.62 0.62 -5.37
N MET A 93 7.68 1.38 -5.60
CA MET A 93 7.94 2.11 -6.84
C MET A 93 8.25 1.13 -7.98
N ASP A 94 9.18 0.20 -7.73
CA ASP A 94 9.59 -0.78 -8.75
C ASP A 94 8.43 -1.72 -9.12
N PHE A 95 7.61 -2.15 -8.16
CA PHE A 95 6.39 -2.91 -8.46
C PHE A 95 5.39 -2.10 -9.25
N ASN A 96 5.16 -0.84 -8.86
CA ASN A 96 4.29 0.06 -9.61
C ASN A 96 4.74 0.20 -11.08
N ASN A 97 6.04 0.37 -11.31
CA ASN A 97 6.55 0.72 -12.63
C ASN A 97 6.77 -0.47 -13.56
N THR A 98 6.67 -1.70 -13.04
CA THR A 98 6.98 -2.94 -13.80
C THR A 98 5.83 -3.93 -13.86
N ARG A 99 4.63 -3.53 -13.42
CA ARG A 99 3.43 -4.37 -13.38
C ARG A 99 2.27 -3.67 -14.04
N GLU A 100 1.17 -4.38 -14.26
CA GLU A 100 -0.05 -3.83 -14.85
C GLU A 100 -0.99 -3.31 -13.76
N PHE A 101 -1.92 -2.42 -14.13
CA PHE A 101 -2.89 -1.84 -13.19
C PHE A 101 -3.64 -2.90 -12.36
N ASN A 102 -4.02 -4.01 -12.99
CA ASN A 102 -4.71 -5.11 -12.33
C ASN A 102 -3.88 -5.76 -11.21
N ASP A 103 -2.55 -5.81 -11.33
CA ASP A 103 -1.66 -6.31 -10.28
C ASP A 103 -1.64 -5.36 -9.09
N ILE A 104 -1.68 -4.04 -9.34
CA ILE A 104 -1.75 -3.01 -8.30
C ILE A 104 -3.03 -3.16 -7.47
N ILE A 105 -4.17 -3.32 -8.14
CA ILE A 105 -5.47 -3.52 -7.49
C ILE A 105 -5.51 -4.84 -6.72
N LYS A 106 -4.94 -5.92 -7.30
CA LYS A 106 -4.86 -7.22 -6.63
C LYS A 106 -4.08 -7.15 -5.32
N VAL A 107 -2.95 -6.44 -5.30
CA VAL A 107 -2.17 -6.24 -4.07
C VAL A 107 -2.96 -5.48 -3.00
N LEU A 108 -3.70 -4.44 -3.40
CA LEU A 108 -4.57 -3.70 -2.47
C LEU A 108 -5.69 -4.59 -1.92
N ASP A 109 -6.32 -5.40 -2.77
CA ASP A 109 -7.37 -6.33 -2.36
C ASP A 109 -6.85 -7.41 -1.38
N GLU A 110 -5.71 -8.02 -1.66
CA GLU A 110 -5.07 -8.97 -0.75
C GLU A 110 -4.70 -8.30 0.59
N SER A 111 -4.22 -7.05 0.54
CA SER A 111 -3.91 -6.27 1.76
C SER A 111 -5.17 -6.01 2.59
N ILE A 112 -6.27 -5.60 1.95
CA ILE A 112 -7.57 -5.37 2.60
C ILE A 112 -8.07 -6.65 3.27
N GLN A 113 -8.02 -7.79 2.55
CA GLN A 113 -8.45 -9.08 3.08
C GLN A 113 -7.61 -9.50 4.30
N ASN A 114 -6.29 -9.33 4.24
CA ASN A 114 -5.39 -9.64 5.36
C ASN A 114 -5.69 -8.78 6.60
N VAL A 115 -5.86 -7.48 6.44
CA VAL A 115 -6.20 -6.57 7.55
C VAL A 115 -7.57 -6.92 8.14
N GLN A 116 -8.58 -7.16 7.30
CA GLN A 116 -9.92 -7.59 7.75
C GLN A 116 -9.86 -8.91 8.54
N ALA A 117 -9.07 -9.88 8.09
CA ALA A 117 -8.90 -11.14 8.81
C ALA A 117 -8.24 -10.93 10.18
N LYS A 118 -7.21 -10.09 10.26
CA LYS A 118 -6.52 -9.77 11.53
C LYS A 118 -7.40 -9.01 12.52
N LEU A 119 -8.26 -8.10 12.04
CA LEU A 119 -9.24 -7.39 12.88
C LEU A 119 -10.27 -8.33 13.51
N LYS A 120 -10.63 -9.42 12.84
CA LYS A 120 -11.57 -10.43 13.37
C LYS A 120 -10.93 -11.34 14.42
N THR A 121 -9.63 -11.59 14.34
CA THR A 121 -8.92 -12.54 15.23
C THR A 121 -8.33 -11.90 16.48
N LYS A 122 -8.20 -10.57 16.51
CA LYS A 122 -7.86 -9.78 17.69
C LYS A 122 -8.98 -8.78 17.97
N PRO A 123 -10.06 -9.14 18.69
CA PRO A 123 -11.00 -8.15 19.17
C PRO A 123 -10.24 -7.18 20.09
N LEU A 124 -10.46 -5.88 19.86
CA LEU A 124 -9.90 -4.76 20.63
C LEU A 124 -10.01 -4.99 22.14
#